data_AF-A0A2K8PS45-F1
#
_entry.id   AF-A0A2K8PS45-F1
#
_cell.length_a   1.000
_cell.length_b   1.000
_cell.length_c   1.000
_cell.angle_alpha   90.00
_cell.angle_beta   90.00
_cell.angle_gamma   90.00
#
_symmetry.space_group_name_H-M   'P 1'
#
loop_
_entity.id
_entity.type
_entity.pdbx_description
1 polymer ?
#
loop_
_entity_poly.entity_id
_entity_poly.type
_entity_poly.pdbx_seq_one_letter_code
_entity_poly.pdbx_strand_id
1 'polypeptide(L)'
;MLGYADLRVSKSSPGRARLCDAIQEEAVNRLIAHIRAVQPQVIVTHDAFGSGHPDHVRTHEVVRQAALAAGIEGVRPAAGRPWRAGAVYGAAYPRSESAVLDALLARPEGACAQ
;
A
#
# COMPACT_ATOMS: atom_id res chain seq x y z
N MET A 1 0.35 -3.76 -11.30
CA MET A 1 0.11 -4.47 -10.02
C MET A 1 1.44 -4.94 -9.45
N LEU A 2 1.59 -4.95 -8.12
CA LEU A 2 2.83 -5.38 -7.45
C LEU A 2 2.95 -6.91 -7.28
N GLY A 3 1.85 -7.66 -7.47
CA GLY A 3 1.84 -9.12 -7.54
C GLY A 3 1.83 -9.84 -6.19
N TYR A 4 1.14 -9.27 -5.19
CA TYR A 4 0.92 -9.87 -3.88
C TYR A 4 -0.54 -10.26 -3.69
N ALA A 5 -0.80 -11.29 -2.90
CA ALA A 5 -2.14 -11.66 -2.47
C ALA A 5 -2.62 -10.77 -1.30
N ASP A 6 -3.93 -10.62 -1.19
CA ASP A 6 -4.61 -10.07 -0.02
C ASP A 6 -4.41 -11.00 1.21
N LEU A 7 -4.23 -10.38 2.38
CA LEU A 7 -3.99 -11.07 3.65
C LEU A 7 -5.12 -12.02 4.05
N ARG A 8 -6.38 -11.57 3.90
CA ARG A 8 -7.59 -12.31 4.25
C ARG A 8 -8.08 -13.20 3.11
N VAL A 9 -7.66 -12.93 1.88
CA VAL A 9 -8.08 -13.67 0.68
C VAL A 9 -6.86 -14.16 -0.11
N SER A 10 -6.21 -15.23 0.36
CA SER A 10 -5.00 -15.78 -0.28
C SER A 10 -5.18 -16.16 -1.76
N LYS A 11 -6.39 -16.59 -2.15
CA LYS A 11 -6.74 -16.92 -3.55
C LYS A 11 -6.82 -15.71 -4.48
N SER A 12 -6.73 -14.48 -3.96
CA SER A 12 -6.72 -13.25 -4.77
C SER A 12 -5.50 -13.18 -5.70
N SER A 13 -4.39 -13.85 -5.34
CA SER A 13 -3.24 -14.04 -6.22
C SER A 13 -2.60 -15.42 -5.98
N PRO A 14 -3.10 -16.48 -6.64
CA PRO A 14 -2.65 -17.85 -6.38
C PRO A 14 -1.14 -18.01 -6.57
N GLY A 15 -0.48 -18.67 -5.60
CA GLY A 15 0.95 -18.90 -5.61
C GLY A 15 1.83 -17.68 -5.32
N ARG A 16 1.24 -16.53 -4.97
CA ARG A 16 1.96 -15.33 -4.54
C ARG A 16 1.91 -15.16 -3.03
N ALA A 17 2.95 -14.54 -2.48
CA ALA A 17 2.97 -14.15 -1.08
C ALA A 17 1.89 -13.11 -0.78
N ARG A 18 1.35 -13.12 0.44
CA ARG A 18 0.45 -12.06 0.93
C ARG A 18 1.25 -10.79 1.16
N LEU A 19 0.66 -9.61 0.92
CA LEU A 19 1.39 -8.35 1.01
C LEU A 19 2.02 -8.13 2.41
N CYS A 20 1.28 -8.40 3.48
CA CYS A 20 1.81 -8.30 4.85
C CYS A 20 2.92 -9.32 5.17
N ASP A 21 2.95 -10.48 4.51
CA ASP A 21 3.98 -11.51 4.74
C ASP A 21 5.24 -11.28 3.90
N ALA A 22 5.14 -10.49 2.83
CA ALA A 22 6.27 -10.21 1.96
C ALA A 22 7.32 -9.36 2.67
N ILE A 23 8.59 -9.51 2.23
CA ILE A 23 9.67 -8.61 2.62
C ILE A 23 9.31 -7.21 2.12
N GLN A 24 9.12 -6.27 3.05
CA GLN A 24 8.64 -4.92 2.73
C GLN A 24 9.55 -4.20 1.74
N GLU A 25 10.86 -4.38 1.85
CA GLU A 25 11.83 -3.78 0.94
C GLU A 25 11.61 -4.20 -0.52
N GLU A 26 11.20 -5.45 -0.78
CA GLU A 26 10.89 -5.90 -2.13
C GLU A 26 9.69 -5.16 -2.71
N ALA A 27 8.65 -4.96 -1.90
CA ALA A 27 7.46 -4.23 -2.31
C ALA A 27 7.78 -2.75 -2.58
N VAL A 28 8.58 -2.12 -1.72
CA VAL A 28 9.11 -0.75 -1.90
C VAL A 28 9.87 -0.66 -3.21
N ASN A 29 10.80 -1.58 -3.43
CA ASN A 29 11.66 -1.61 -4.61
C ASN A 29 10.88 -1.78 -5.91
N ARG A 30 9.83 -2.62 -5.91
CA ARG A 30 8.91 -2.75 -7.04
C ARG A 30 8.14 -1.45 -7.28
N LEU A 31 7.66 -0.79 -6.22
CA LEU A 31 6.91 0.45 -6.34
C LEU A 31 7.77 1.62 -6.82
N ILE A 32 9.05 1.70 -6.42
CA ILE A 32 10.01 2.71 -6.94
C ILE A 32 10.08 2.64 -8.47
N ALA A 33 10.17 1.43 -9.05
CA ALA A 33 10.20 1.25 -10.49
C ALA A 33 8.93 1.77 -11.17
N HIS A 34 7.76 1.54 -10.57
CA HIS A 34 6.50 2.10 -11.06
C HIS A 34 6.46 3.63 -10.97
N ILE A 35 6.88 4.21 -9.85
CA ILE A 35 6.91 5.67 -9.66
C ILE A 35 7.82 6.32 -10.70
N ARG A 36 9.01 5.76 -10.96
CA ARG A 36 9.95 6.31 -11.95
C ARG A 36 9.50 6.12 -13.39
N ALA A 37 8.76 5.05 -13.69
CA ALA A 37 8.19 4.81 -15.00
C ALA A 37 7.00 5.74 -15.30
N VAL A 38 6.11 5.94 -14.32
CA VAL A 38 4.88 6.74 -14.47
C VAL A 38 5.14 8.23 -14.27
N GLN A 39 6.13 8.59 -13.44
CA GLN A 39 6.45 9.96 -13.06
C GLN A 39 5.23 10.74 -12.53
N PRO A 40 4.54 10.22 -11.49
CA PRO A 40 3.33 10.85 -10.97
C PRO A 40 3.65 12.18 -10.28
N GLN A 41 2.86 13.21 -10.54
CA GLN A 41 2.90 14.47 -9.80
C GLN A 41 2.28 14.33 -8.42
N VAL A 42 1.26 13.47 -8.28
CA VAL A 42 0.55 13.21 -7.04
C VAL A 42 0.40 11.70 -6.84
N ILE A 43 0.62 11.23 -5.61
CA ILE A 43 0.35 9.85 -5.19
C ILE A 43 -0.75 9.88 -4.13
N VAL A 44 -1.76 9.02 -4.27
CA VAL A 44 -2.81 8.82 -3.27
C VAL A 44 -2.70 7.39 -2.74
N THR A 45 -2.76 7.23 -1.43
CA THR A 45 -2.68 5.92 -0.74
C THR A 45 -3.61 5.92 0.48
N HIS A 46 -3.67 4.81 1.22
CA HIS A 46 -4.36 4.77 2.52
C HIS A 46 -3.70 5.72 3.52
N ASP A 47 -4.47 6.23 4.48
CA ASP A 47 -3.90 6.86 5.66
C ASP A 47 -3.11 5.86 6.52
N ALA A 48 -2.43 6.36 7.55
CA ALA A 48 -1.61 5.52 8.43
C ALA A 48 -2.45 4.56 9.30
N PHE A 49 -3.75 4.81 9.46
CA PHE A 49 -4.65 3.94 10.22
C PHE A 49 -5.11 2.74 9.40
N GLY A 50 -5.18 2.87 8.07
CA GLY A 50 -5.49 1.77 7.16
C GLY A 50 -6.92 1.22 7.29
N SER A 51 -7.81 1.95 7.96
CA SER A 51 -9.25 1.66 8.05
C SER A 51 -9.59 0.18 8.26
N GLY A 52 -8.93 -0.49 9.22
CA GLY A 52 -9.28 -1.85 9.67
C GLY A 52 -8.73 -3.04 8.87
N HIS A 53 -7.99 -2.82 7.77
CA HIS A 53 -7.33 -3.91 7.03
C HIS A 53 -5.80 -3.80 7.12
N PRO A 54 -5.08 -4.85 7.56
CA PRO A 54 -3.62 -4.80 7.68
C PRO A 54 -2.89 -4.49 6.36
N ASP A 55 -3.43 -4.94 5.22
CA ASP A 55 -2.83 -4.62 3.91
C ASP A 55 -2.89 -3.10 3.60
N HIS A 56 -3.86 -2.36 4.13
CA HIS A 56 -3.91 -0.91 3.92
C HIS A 56 -2.79 -0.22 4.70
N VAL A 57 -2.54 -0.63 5.93
CA VAL A 57 -1.40 -0.15 6.74
C VAL A 57 -0.09 -0.47 6.02
N ARG A 58 0.10 -1.72 5.59
CA ARG A 58 1.30 -2.12 4.83
C ARG A 58 1.44 -1.34 3.53
N THR A 59 0.34 -1.07 2.82
CA THR A 59 0.35 -0.24 1.61
C THR A 59 0.75 1.20 1.91
N HIS A 60 0.26 1.80 2.99
CA HIS A 60 0.67 3.13 3.44
C HIS A 60 2.19 3.19 3.67
N GLU A 61 2.73 2.23 4.42
CA GLU A 61 4.17 2.13 4.73
C GLU A 61 5.02 2.00 3.46
N VAL A 62 4.65 1.08 2.56
CA VAL A 62 5.36 0.84 1.30
C VAL A 62 5.32 2.08 0.40
N VAL A 63 4.17 2.74 0.27
CA VAL A 63 4.03 3.95 -0.54
C VAL A 63 4.87 5.09 0.02
N ARG A 64 4.84 5.32 1.34
CA ARG A 64 5.60 6.41 1.96
C ARG A 64 7.10 6.24 1.75
N GLN A 65 7.61 5.02 1.91
CA GLN A 65 9.02 4.71 1.68
C GLN A 65 9.40 4.82 0.20
N ALA A 66 8.60 4.25 -0.70
CA ALA A 66 8.88 4.28 -2.14
C ALA A 66 8.82 5.68 -2.72
N ALA A 67 7.85 6.51 -2.31
CA ALA A 67 7.70 7.88 -2.79
C ALA A 67 8.90 8.76 -2.41
N LEU A 68 9.45 8.59 -1.21
CA LEU A 68 10.69 9.25 -0.80
C LEU A 68 11.89 8.72 -1.61
N ALA A 69 12.07 7.40 -1.62
CA ALA A 69 13.22 6.73 -2.22
C ALA A 69 13.30 6.94 -3.74
N ALA A 70 12.17 7.03 -4.44
CA ALA A 70 12.13 7.21 -5.88
C ALA A 70 12.83 8.50 -6.34
N GLY A 71 12.82 9.54 -5.51
CA GLY A 71 13.43 10.85 -5.80
C GLY A 71 14.88 11.00 -5.35
N ILE A 72 15.49 9.95 -4.76
CA ILE A 72 16.88 9.98 -4.28
C ILE A 72 17.80 9.40 -5.36
N GLU A 73 18.85 10.14 -5.70
CA GLU A 73 19.89 9.68 -6.62
C GLU A 73 20.72 8.55 -6.00
N GLY A 74 21.15 7.58 -6.82
CA GLY A 74 21.88 6.40 -6.34
C GLY A 74 20.99 5.31 -5.71
N VAL A 75 19.78 5.63 -5.26
CA VAL A 75 18.82 4.60 -4.82
C VAL A 75 18.24 3.90 -6.05
N ARG A 76 18.37 2.57 -6.08
CA ARG A 76 17.85 1.68 -7.14
C ARG A 76 18.12 2.21 -8.57
N PRO A 77 19.39 2.44 -8.99
CA PRO A 77 19.69 3.08 -10.27
C PRO A 77 19.12 2.32 -11.49
N ALA A 78 19.05 0.98 -11.39
CA ALA A 78 18.47 0.12 -12.42
C ALA A 78 16.95 0.34 -12.64
N ALA A 79 16.26 1.04 -11.74
CA ALA A 79 14.83 1.34 -11.85
C ALA A 79 14.53 2.61 -12.67
N GLY A 80 15.52 3.15 -13.38
CA GLY A 80 15.41 4.38 -14.17
C GLY A 80 15.79 5.64 -13.40
N ARG A 81 15.63 6.79 -14.04
CA ARG A 81 16.01 8.10 -13.48
C ARG A 81 15.21 8.42 -12.21
N PRO A 82 15.84 9.05 -11.19
CA PRO A 82 15.12 9.53 -10.02
C PRO A 82 13.93 10.40 -10.37
N TRP A 83 12.82 10.20 -9.65
CA TRP A 83 11.60 10.98 -9.80
C TRP A 83 11.01 11.29 -8.43
N ARG A 84 10.80 12.59 -8.16
CA ARG A 84 10.17 13.07 -6.92
C ARG A 84 8.74 13.48 -7.23
N ALA A 85 7.77 12.76 -6.66
CA ALA A 85 6.37 13.20 -6.70
C ALA A 85 6.22 14.55 -5.98
N GLY A 86 5.33 15.41 -6.49
CA GLY A 86 5.06 16.72 -5.90
C GLY A 86 4.26 16.64 -4.60
N ALA A 87 3.38 15.64 -4.46
CA ALA A 87 2.62 15.41 -3.24
C ALA A 87 2.27 13.92 -3.03
N VAL A 88 2.09 13.55 -1.76
CA VAL A 88 1.55 12.25 -1.34
C VAL A 88 0.40 12.49 -0.37
N TYR A 89 -0.80 12.02 -0.70
CA TYR A 89 -2.00 12.15 0.13
C TYR A 89 -2.45 10.80 0.67
N GLY A 90 -2.81 10.77 1.96
CA GLY A 90 -3.51 9.65 2.59
C GLY A 90 -5.01 9.85 2.51
N ALA A 91 -5.73 8.93 1.90
CA ALA A 91 -7.18 8.88 1.89
C ALA A 91 -7.66 8.46 3.29
N ALA A 92 -8.36 9.38 3.94
CA ALA A 92 -8.99 9.20 5.24
C ALA A 92 -10.50 9.46 5.12
N TYR A 93 -11.27 8.89 6.05
CA TYR A 93 -12.70 9.16 6.17
C TYR A 93 -12.95 10.30 7.16
N PRO A 94 -14.01 11.11 6.95
CA PRO A 94 -14.34 12.18 7.89
C PRO A 94 -14.74 11.62 9.24
N ARG A 95 -14.37 12.32 10.32
CA ARG A 95 -14.72 11.93 11.70
C ARG A 95 -16.22 11.81 11.94
N SER A 96 -17.05 12.57 11.22
CA SER A 96 -18.51 12.45 11.30
C SER A 96 -19.03 11.07 10.88
N GLU A 97 -18.29 10.35 10.05
CA GLU A 97 -18.66 9.04 9.51
C GLU A 97 -17.92 7.89 10.21
N SER A 98 -17.04 8.16 11.19
CA SER A 98 -16.19 7.13 11.77
C SER A 98 -17.01 6.04 12.46
N ALA A 99 -18.06 6.41 13.21
CA ALA A 99 -18.92 5.45 13.90
C ALA A 99 -19.67 4.51 12.92
N VAL A 100 -20.10 5.03 11.77
CA VAL A 100 -20.77 4.24 10.73
C VAL A 100 -19.78 3.25 10.10
N LEU A 101 -18.58 3.73 9.77
CA LEU A 101 -17.55 2.90 9.17
C LEU A 101 -17.05 1.83 10.16
N ASP A 102 -16.83 2.19 11.42
CA ASP A 102 -16.42 1.25 12.47
C ASP A 102 -17.46 0.13 12.62
N ALA A 103 -18.76 0.45 12.59
CA ALA A 103 -19.82 -0.55 12.63
C ALA A 103 -19.83 -1.48 11.40
N LEU A 104 -19.54 -0.96 10.20
CA LEU A 104 -19.45 -1.77 8.98
C LEU A 104 -18.20 -2.66 8.95
N LEU A 105 -17.09 -2.18 9.50
CA LEU A 105 -15.80 -2.88 9.53
C LEU A 105 -15.67 -3.86 10.69
N ALA A 106 -16.42 -3.65 11.78
CA ALA A 106 -16.57 -4.56 12.89
C ALA A 106 -17.32 -5.83 12.43
N ARG A 107 -16.60 -6.73 11.74
CA ARG A 107 -17.08 -8.09 11.54
C ARG A 107 -16.95 -8.85 12.87
N PRO A 108 -17.96 -9.63 13.29
CA PRO A 108 -17.77 -10.56 14.40
C PRO A 108 -16.66 -11.55 14.05
N GLU A 109 -15.74 -11.77 15.00
CA GLU A 109 -14.76 -12.85 14.91
C GLU A 109 -15.53 -14.17 14.71
N GLY A 110 -15.22 -14.91 13.63
CA GLY A 110 -15.75 -16.27 13.42
C GLY A 110 -16.61 -16.52 12.18
N ALA A 111 -16.90 -15.53 11.33
CA ALA A 111 -17.55 -15.80 10.03
C ALA A 111 -16.56 -16.31 8.96
N CYS A 112 -15.81 -17.37 9.28
CA CYS A 112 -15.36 -18.32 8.27
C CYS A 112 -16.49 -19.33 8.12
N ALA A 113 -17.30 -19.18 7.08
CA ALA A 113 -18.16 -20.26 6.64
C ALA A 113 -17.26 -21.42 6.20
N GLN A 114 -17.20 -22.44 7.03
CA GLN A 114 -17.15 -23.85 6.65
C GLN A 114 -18.27 -24.55 7.42
#